data_AF-A0A2E5RCZ6-F1
#
_entry.id   AF-A0A2E5RCZ6-F1
#
_cell.length_a   1.000
_cell.length_b   1.000
_cell.length_c   1.000
_cell.angle_alpha   90.00
_cell.angle_beta   90.00
_cell.angle_gamma   90.00
#
_symmetry.space_group_name_H-M   'P 1'
#
loop_
_entity.id
_entity.type
_entity.pdbx_description
1 polymer ?
#
loop_
_entity_poly.entity_id
_entity_poly.type
_entity_poly.pdbx_seq_one_letter_code
_entity_poly.pdbx_strand_id
1 'polypeptide(L)'
;MGAEFRWIEALCLAGVILATTWVEVSIDEKEDTLPPVTSLDGQILLSTRSAMDSLNLDLFDIGAKATFDLEVISLEPAKCAECDYELEGRRIIGNVNITELIDDQGRSGRIEAEMVVEHIEERDSNGFLLQEWFHLDWNAGSSSFNQLIHVVHSSPPWLADQVGGSFLVDTSTGQSSRTGPNLFTEQISEGVELVRACLPDSFTCNAVSSWDIEMNVNRGTVGDSIAVDAPPENIEISIPEGLDVSESGLIGSWFDLTESDTIAKSSCLQDPGDIVAAGTWTLDGSGSAILSPLSSILSSADLPVLQIQLDAGTLTVLEGSSVTCSHYSAEDTISRISVIEY
;
A
#
# COMPACT_ATOMS: atom_id res chain seq x y z
N MET A 1 -25.42 -26.63 48.26
CA MET A 1 -24.29 -26.52 47.31
C MET A 1 -24.44 -25.21 46.57
N GLY A 2 -23.69 -24.17 46.93
CA GLY A 2 -23.92 -22.83 46.37
C GLY A 2 -23.13 -21.69 47.03
N ALA A 3 -22.03 -22.00 47.71
CA ALA A 3 -21.17 -20.99 48.35
C ALA A 3 -19.67 -21.16 48.01
N GLU A 4 -19.25 -22.33 47.50
CA GLU A 4 -17.84 -22.57 47.15
C GLU A 4 -17.45 -22.14 45.72
N PHE A 5 -18.38 -21.81 44.83
CA PHE A 5 -18.05 -21.36 43.47
C PHE A 5 -17.74 -19.85 43.36
N ARG A 6 -18.21 -19.02 44.32
CA ARG A 6 -18.09 -17.55 44.24
C ARG A 6 -16.69 -17.01 44.52
N TRP A 7 -15.87 -17.73 45.30
CA TRP A 7 -14.54 -17.24 45.68
C TRP A 7 -13.48 -17.52 44.62
N ILE A 8 -13.62 -18.60 43.85
CA ILE A 8 -12.72 -18.92 42.72
C ILE A 8 -12.94 -17.92 41.58
N GLU A 9 -14.20 -17.61 41.23
CA GLU A 9 -14.51 -16.60 40.21
C GLU A 9 -14.04 -15.20 40.62
N ALA A 10 -14.18 -14.82 41.90
CA ALA A 10 -13.66 -13.57 42.42
C ALA A 10 -12.12 -13.52 42.41
N LEU A 11 -11.45 -14.65 42.64
CA LEU A 11 -9.99 -14.76 42.61
C LEU A 11 -9.46 -14.73 41.17
N CYS A 12 -10.17 -15.34 40.22
CA CYS A 12 -9.88 -15.22 38.78
C CYS A 12 -10.07 -13.77 38.31
N LEU A 13 -11.17 -13.10 38.69
CA LEU A 13 -11.41 -11.70 38.33
C LEU A 13 -10.35 -10.77 38.93
N ALA A 14 -9.99 -10.96 40.20
CA ALA A 14 -8.92 -10.21 40.85
C ALA A 14 -7.55 -10.48 40.20
N GLY A 15 -7.28 -11.71 39.77
CA GLY A 15 -6.07 -12.08 39.02
C GLY A 15 -6.01 -11.41 37.65
N VAL A 16 -7.13 -11.35 36.92
CA VAL A 16 -7.23 -10.62 35.65
C VAL A 16 -7.03 -9.11 35.86
N ILE A 17 -7.69 -8.52 36.87
CA ILE A 17 -7.54 -7.09 37.18
C ILE A 17 -6.09 -6.78 37.58
N LEU A 18 -5.46 -7.59 38.44
CA LEU A 18 -4.05 -7.42 38.82
C LEU A 18 -3.09 -7.64 37.64
N ALA A 19 -3.38 -8.58 36.73
CA ALA A 19 -2.59 -8.74 35.52
C ALA A 19 -2.72 -7.51 34.58
N THR A 20 -3.89 -6.88 34.52
CA THR A 20 -4.09 -5.66 33.71
C THR A 20 -3.51 -4.39 34.33
N THR A 21 -3.36 -4.33 35.66
CA THR A 21 -2.86 -3.12 36.35
C THR A 21 -1.38 -3.18 36.74
N TRP A 22 -0.77 -4.37 36.69
CA TRP A 22 0.64 -4.58 37.10
C TRP A 22 1.58 -4.91 35.94
N VAL A 23 1.07 -4.85 34.72
CA VAL A 23 1.89 -4.78 33.51
C VAL A 23 2.20 -3.31 33.27
N GLU A 24 3.01 -2.72 34.16
CA GLU A 24 3.95 -1.69 33.72
C GLU A 24 4.96 -2.45 32.87
N VAL A 25 4.66 -2.63 31.58
CA VAL A 25 5.71 -2.93 30.61
C VAL A 25 6.58 -1.68 30.62
N SER A 26 7.63 -1.71 31.44
CA SER A 26 8.85 -1.02 31.08
C SER A 26 9.36 -1.78 29.87
N ILE A 27 8.85 -1.41 28.70
CA ILE A 27 9.54 -1.71 27.45
C ILE A 27 10.78 -0.83 27.57
N ASP A 28 11.83 -1.40 28.15
CA ASP A 28 13.18 -0.91 27.92
C ASP A 28 13.46 -1.29 26.46
N GLU A 29 12.82 -0.54 25.56
CA GLU A 29 12.95 -0.63 24.12
C GLU A 29 14.36 -0.15 23.84
N LYS A 30 15.32 -1.07 23.96
CA LYS A 30 16.46 -0.99 23.07
C LYS A 30 15.89 -1.19 21.68
N GLU A 31 15.47 -0.09 21.07
CA GLU A 31 15.40 0.03 19.63
C GLU A 31 16.79 -0.34 19.10
N ASP A 32 17.00 -1.62 18.78
CA ASP A 32 17.92 -1.98 17.71
C ASP A 32 17.23 -1.50 16.42
N THR A 33 17.22 -0.17 16.19
CA THR A 33 16.75 0.38 14.91
C THR A 33 17.67 -0.19 13.84
N LEU A 34 17.13 -1.09 13.01
CA LEU A 34 17.84 -1.56 11.83
C LEU A 34 18.22 -0.33 10.97
N PRO A 35 19.39 -0.33 10.32
CA PRO A 35 19.70 0.73 9.37
C PRO A 35 18.62 0.81 8.28
N PRO A 36 18.28 2.03 7.83
CA PRO A 36 17.29 2.22 6.79
C PRO A 36 17.67 1.54 5.48
N VAL A 37 16.66 1.20 4.68
CA VAL A 37 16.85 0.64 3.33
C VAL A 37 17.41 1.70 2.40
N THR A 38 18.39 1.30 1.60
CA THR A 38 19.07 2.16 0.62
C THR A 38 18.87 1.68 -0.82
N SER A 39 18.72 0.37 -1.04
CA SER A 39 18.43 -0.19 -2.36
C SER A 39 17.82 -1.58 -2.25
N LEU A 40 17.18 -1.99 -3.34
CA LEU A 40 16.52 -3.28 -3.52
C LEU A 40 16.89 -3.82 -4.90
N ASP A 41 17.38 -5.05 -4.95
CA ASP A 41 17.67 -5.73 -6.22
C ASP A 41 17.11 -7.14 -6.19
N GLY A 42 16.59 -7.62 -7.32
CA GLY A 42 16.00 -8.95 -7.32
C GLY A 42 15.18 -9.30 -8.55
N GLN A 43 14.34 -10.30 -8.36
CA GLN A 43 13.46 -10.83 -9.40
C GLN A 43 12.09 -11.21 -8.84
N ILE A 44 11.08 -11.06 -9.69
CA ILE A 44 9.71 -11.49 -9.46
C ILE A 44 9.27 -12.33 -10.66
N LEU A 45 8.79 -13.54 -10.40
CA LEU A 45 8.03 -14.34 -11.34
C LEU A 45 6.56 -13.92 -11.24
N LEU A 46 6.01 -13.36 -12.31
CA LEU A 46 4.62 -12.93 -12.40
C LEU A 46 3.71 -14.14 -12.67
N SER A 47 3.64 -15.06 -11.71
CA SER A 47 2.98 -16.37 -11.84
C SER A 47 1.46 -16.32 -11.78
N THR A 48 0.87 -15.16 -11.47
CA THR A 48 -0.58 -14.96 -11.34
C THR A 48 -1.08 -13.90 -12.30
N ARG A 49 -2.40 -13.92 -12.58
CA ARG A 49 -3.02 -12.89 -13.43
C ARG A 49 -3.01 -11.53 -12.76
N SER A 50 -3.31 -11.47 -11.46
CA SER A 50 -3.25 -10.23 -10.68
C SER A 50 -1.89 -9.54 -10.74
N ALA A 51 -0.78 -10.30 -10.71
CA ALA A 51 0.57 -9.75 -10.80
C ALA A 51 0.92 -9.21 -12.21
N MET A 52 0.32 -9.77 -13.26
CA MET A 52 0.49 -9.28 -14.63
C MET A 52 -0.33 -8.00 -14.83
N ASP A 53 -1.60 -8.02 -14.39
CA ASP A 53 -2.51 -6.89 -14.54
C ASP A 53 -2.04 -5.67 -13.75
N SER A 54 -1.41 -5.85 -12.59
CA SER A 54 -0.86 -4.74 -11.79
C SER A 54 0.26 -3.95 -12.48
N LEU A 55 0.85 -4.49 -13.55
CA LEU A 55 1.86 -3.81 -14.38
C LEU A 55 1.30 -3.45 -15.76
N ASN A 56 -0.02 -3.49 -15.93
CA ASN A 56 -0.72 -3.24 -17.19
C ASN A 56 -0.25 -4.19 -18.32
N LEU A 57 -0.13 -5.49 -17.98
CA LEU A 57 0.30 -6.59 -18.87
C LEU A 57 -0.82 -7.62 -19.10
N ASP A 58 -2.06 -7.18 -19.09
CA ASP A 58 -3.28 -7.97 -19.27
C ASP A 58 -3.30 -8.77 -20.59
N LEU A 59 -2.63 -8.25 -21.62
CA LEU A 59 -2.53 -8.88 -22.95
C LEU A 59 -1.51 -10.03 -23.07
N PHE A 60 -0.71 -10.31 -22.03
CA PHE A 60 0.33 -11.33 -22.04
C PHE A 60 -0.02 -12.52 -21.15
N ASP A 61 0.50 -13.71 -21.46
CA ASP A 61 0.36 -14.90 -20.61
C ASP A 61 1.08 -14.73 -19.25
N ILE A 62 0.61 -15.44 -18.22
CA ILE A 62 1.29 -15.50 -16.91
C ILE A 62 2.67 -16.17 -17.01
N GLY A 63 3.55 -15.84 -16.07
CA GLY A 63 4.88 -16.46 -15.94
C GLY A 63 6.03 -15.60 -16.47
N ALA A 64 5.77 -14.34 -16.83
CA ALA A 64 6.83 -13.40 -17.18
C ALA A 64 7.76 -13.15 -15.98
N LYS A 65 9.01 -12.83 -16.28
CA LYS A 65 10.05 -12.62 -15.27
C LYS A 65 10.47 -11.16 -15.23
N ALA A 66 10.15 -10.48 -14.14
CA ALA A 66 10.61 -9.14 -13.83
C ALA A 66 11.92 -9.20 -13.05
N THR A 67 12.88 -8.37 -13.43
CA THR A 67 14.14 -8.15 -12.70
C THR A 67 14.27 -6.66 -12.43
N PHE A 68 14.66 -6.28 -11.23
CA PHE A 68 14.67 -4.89 -10.81
C PHE A 68 15.93 -4.54 -10.04
N ASP A 69 16.29 -3.27 -10.12
CA ASP A 69 17.36 -2.62 -9.36
C ASP A 69 16.85 -1.22 -9.02
N LEU A 70 16.56 -1.01 -7.73
CA LEU A 70 15.83 0.14 -7.21
C LEU A 70 16.64 0.80 -6.09
N GLU A 71 16.71 2.12 -6.10
CA GLU A 71 17.32 2.96 -5.07
C GLU A 71 16.24 3.60 -4.21
N VAL A 72 16.50 3.72 -2.90
CA VAL A 72 15.62 4.38 -1.94
C VAL A 72 16.26 5.69 -1.47
N ILE A 73 15.50 6.78 -1.59
CA ILE A 73 15.94 8.14 -1.30
C ILE A 73 14.96 8.79 -0.32
N SER A 74 15.48 9.50 0.69
CA SER A 74 14.65 10.31 1.59
C SER A 74 14.22 11.63 0.92
N LEU A 75 12.97 12.02 1.17
CA LEU A 75 12.39 13.27 0.70
C LEU A 75 12.11 14.19 1.89
N GLU A 76 12.24 15.50 1.66
CA GLU A 76 11.81 16.57 2.57
C GLU A 76 10.73 17.41 1.86
N PRO A 77 9.46 17.00 1.94
CA PRO A 77 8.36 17.72 1.30
C PRO A 77 8.09 19.05 1.99
N ALA A 78 7.77 20.09 1.22
CA ALA A 78 7.23 21.31 1.78
C ALA A 78 5.87 21.03 2.45
N LYS A 79 5.63 21.65 3.60
CA LYS A 79 4.39 21.51 4.35
C LYS A 79 3.17 21.91 3.51
N CYS A 80 2.14 21.06 3.47
CA CYS A 80 0.87 21.37 2.80
C CYS A 80 0.02 22.36 3.63
N ALA A 81 -0.93 23.04 3.00
CA ALA A 81 -1.78 24.03 3.67
C ALA A 81 -2.81 23.37 4.62
N GLU A 82 -3.27 22.16 4.30
CA GLU A 82 -4.15 21.36 5.16
C GLU A 82 -3.40 20.50 6.19
N CYS A 83 -2.07 20.54 6.23
CA CYS A 83 -1.24 19.73 7.12
C CYS A 83 -1.06 20.42 8.49
N ASP A 84 -1.32 19.68 9.56
CA ASP A 84 -1.08 20.10 10.95
C ASP A 84 0.40 19.92 11.34
N TYR A 85 1.05 18.87 10.84
CA TYR A 85 2.41 18.44 11.17
C TYR A 85 3.36 18.58 9.97
N GLU A 86 4.66 18.29 10.19
CA GLU A 86 5.65 18.24 9.12
C GLU A 86 5.50 16.94 8.34
N LEU A 87 5.90 16.98 7.06
CA LEU A 87 5.82 15.83 6.16
C LEU A 87 7.16 15.10 6.11
N GLU A 88 7.09 13.79 6.04
CA GLU A 88 8.23 12.92 5.75
C GLU A 88 7.96 12.17 4.45
N GLY A 89 9.00 11.87 3.67
CA GLY A 89 8.79 11.12 2.44
C GLY A 89 9.96 10.24 2.04
N ARG A 90 9.64 9.28 1.16
CA ARG A 90 10.58 8.33 0.57
C ARG A 90 10.27 8.20 -0.91
N ARG A 91 11.32 8.11 -1.74
CA ARG A 91 11.23 7.80 -3.16
C ARG A 91 11.98 6.51 -3.44
N ILE A 92 11.32 5.59 -4.13
CA ILE A 92 11.92 4.38 -4.71
C ILE A 92 12.00 4.62 -6.22
N ILE A 93 13.18 4.51 -6.81
CA ILE A 93 13.37 4.73 -8.24
C ILE A 93 14.34 3.72 -8.83
N GLY A 94 14.07 3.25 -10.04
CA GLY A 94 15.04 2.44 -10.77
C GLY A 94 14.46 1.74 -11.98
N ASN A 95 15.22 0.77 -12.48
CA ASN A 95 14.89 0.07 -13.72
C ASN A 95 14.24 -1.28 -13.41
N VAL A 96 13.20 -1.61 -14.18
CA VAL A 96 12.54 -2.92 -14.16
C VAL A 96 12.55 -3.50 -15.56
N ASN A 97 13.18 -4.67 -15.71
CA ASN A 97 13.25 -5.39 -16.97
C ASN A 97 12.36 -6.63 -16.89
N ILE A 98 11.34 -6.69 -17.75
CA ILE A 98 10.41 -7.81 -17.84
C ILE A 98 10.71 -8.61 -19.09
N THR A 99 11.01 -9.89 -18.89
CA THR A 99 11.35 -10.86 -19.92
C THR A 99 10.34 -12.00 -19.92
N GLU A 100 10.43 -12.89 -20.90
CA GLU A 100 9.53 -14.05 -21.00
C GLU A 100 8.05 -13.65 -21.17
N LEU A 101 7.80 -12.44 -21.70
CA LEU A 101 6.46 -12.00 -22.10
C LEU A 101 6.07 -12.77 -23.36
N ILE A 102 4.93 -13.44 -23.31
CA ILE A 102 4.36 -14.17 -24.44
C ILE A 102 2.96 -13.63 -24.68
N ASP A 103 2.70 -13.16 -25.89
CA ASP A 103 1.36 -12.70 -26.26
C ASP A 103 0.46 -13.85 -26.75
N ASP A 104 -0.81 -13.52 -27.02
CA ASP A 104 -1.83 -14.43 -27.53
C ASP A 104 -1.46 -15.15 -28.84
N GLN A 105 -0.49 -14.61 -29.59
CA GLN A 105 0.05 -15.17 -30.83
C GLN A 105 1.32 -15.99 -30.61
N GLY A 106 1.76 -16.16 -29.37
CA GLY A 106 2.98 -16.88 -29.01
C GLY A 106 4.27 -16.12 -29.35
N ARG A 107 4.19 -14.80 -29.56
CA ARG A 107 5.36 -13.96 -29.83
C ARG A 107 5.99 -13.57 -28.50
N SER A 108 7.32 -13.63 -28.46
CA SER A 108 8.09 -13.21 -27.29
C SER A 108 8.33 -11.70 -27.31
N GLY A 109 8.07 -11.06 -26.18
CA GLY A 109 8.33 -9.65 -25.90
C GLY A 109 9.33 -9.45 -24.77
N ARG A 110 9.77 -8.19 -24.63
CA ARG A 110 10.54 -7.68 -23.50
C ARG A 110 10.09 -6.25 -23.25
N ILE A 111 9.97 -5.88 -21.98
CA ILE A 111 9.73 -4.51 -21.53
C ILE A 111 10.94 -4.07 -20.71
N GLU A 112 11.45 -2.88 -21.01
CA GLU A 112 12.42 -2.16 -20.21
C GLU A 112 11.68 -0.93 -19.70
N ALA A 113 11.51 -0.83 -18.39
CA ALA A 113 10.69 0.19 -17.76
C ALA A 113 11.47 0.91 -16.67
N GLU A 114 11.08 2.16 -16.42
CA GLU A 114 11.49 2.93 -15.26
C GLU A 114 10.31 2.98 -14.29
N MET A 115 10.57 2.73 -13.01
CA MET A 115 9.58 2.79 -11.95
C MET A 115 9.98 3.91 -10.98
N VAL A 116 9.02 4.76 -10.65
CA VAL A 116 9.11 5.72 -9.54
C VAL A 116 7.93 5.50 -8.60
N VAL A 117 8.24 5.29 -7.32
CA VAL A 117 7.24 5.26 -6.24
C VAL A 117 7.61 6.34 -5.25
N GLU A 118 6.72 7.27 -4.99
CA GLU A 118 6.89 8.26 -3.93
C GLU A 118 5.83 8.02 -2.88
N HIS A 119 6.25 7.98 -1.62
CA HIS A 119 5.37 7.92 -0.47
C HIS A 119 5.70 9.10 0.42
N ILE A 120 4.74 9.99 0.60
CA ILE A 120 4.80 11.11 1.53
C ILE A 120 3.75 10.88 2.60
N GLU A 121 4.11 11.10 3.85
CA GLU A 121 3.23 10.88 4.99
C GLU A 121 3.24 12.06 5.96
N GLU A 122 2.09 12.29 6.57
CA GLU A 122 1.95 13.14 7.74
C GLU A 122 1.66 12.26 8.95
N ARG A 123 2.48 12.44 10.00
CA ARG A 123 2.27 11.77 11.29
C ARG A 123 2.04 12.77 12.40
N ASP A 124 1.20 12.39 13.36
CA ASP A 124 1.03 13.17 14.58
C ASP A 124 2.25 13.04 15.52
N SER A 125 2.24 13.78 16.63
CA SER A 125 3.32 13.74 17.63
C SER A 125 3.51 12.38 18.31
N ASN A 126 2.58 11.45 18.16
CA ASN A 126 2.64 10.09 18.71
C ASN A 126 3.01 9.06 17.64
N GLY A 127 3.32 9.47 16.40
CA GLY A 127 3.68 8.60 15.28
C GLY A 127 2.50 8.00 14.51
N PHE A 128 1.26 8.43 14.81
CA PHE A 128 0.08 7.96 14.10
C PHE A 128 -0.02 8.58 12.70
N LEU A 129 -0.23 7.74 11.69
CA LEU A 129 -0.40 8.17 10.30
C LEU A 129 -1.76 8.85 10.12
N LEU A 130 -1.74 10.15 9.78
CA LEU A 130 -2.94 10.96 9.59
C LEU A 130 -3.36 11.01 8.13
N GLN A 131 -2.40 11.26 7.24
CA GLN A 131 -2.62 11.28 5.79
C GLN A 131 -1.36 10.86 5.05
N GLU A 132 -1.55 10.36 3.84
CA GLU A 132 -0.46 9.91 2.99
C GLU A 132 -0.77 10.11 1.50
N TRP A 133 0.29 10.37 0.75
CA TRP A 133 0.29 10.48 -0.71
C TRP A 133 1.20 9.41 -1.28
N PHE A 134 0.65 8.62 -2.19
CA PHE A 134 1.35 7.63 -3.00
C PHE A 134 1.31 8.04 -4.45
N HIS A 135 2.48 8.28 -5.04
CA HIS A 135 2.63 8.51 -6.46
C HIS A 135 3.34 7.29 -7.08
N LEU A 136 2.72 6.69 -8.09
CA LEU A 136 3.25 5.57 -8.83
C LEU A 136 3.37 5.98 -10.30
N ASP A 137 4.60 6.06 -10.80
CA ASP A 137 4.90 6.32 -12.20
C ASP A 137 5.59 5.09 -12.78
N TRP A 138 4.90 4.41 -13.68
CA TRP A 138 5.38 3.26 -14.41
C TRP A 138 5.57 3.63 -15.88
N ASN A 139 6.82 3.80 -16.30
CA ASN A 139 7.15 4.16 -17.67
C ASN A 139 7.62 2.93 -18.45
N ALA A 140 6.68 2.27 -19.13
CA ALA A 140 6.89 1.03 -19.89
C ALA A 140 6.46 1.15 -21.36
N GLY A 141 6.52 2.36 -21.94
CA GLY A 141 6.04 2.61 -23.29
C GLY A 141 4.52 2.51 -23.38
N SER A 142 3.99 1.50 -24.10
CA SER A 142 2.54 1.35 -24.30
C SER A 142 1.77 0.87 -23.07
N SER A 143 2.45 0.27 -22.10
CA SER A 143 1.86 -0.18 -20.83
C SER A 143 2.11 0.83 -19.70
N SER A 144 2.54 2.05 -20.03
CA SER A 144 2.80 3.07 -19.01
C SER A 144 1.53 3.49 -18.30
N PHE A 145 1.64 3.80 -17.01
CA PHE A 145 0.56 4.40 -16.25
C PHE A 145 1.15 5.31 -15.17
N ASN A 146 0.39 6.33 -14.80
CA ASN A 146 0.74 7.24 -13.72
C ASN A 146 -0.48 7.41 -12.82
N GLN A 147 -0.29 7.21 -11.52
CA GLN A 147 -1.35 7.29 -10.53
C GLN A 147 -0.89 8.06 -9.29
N LEU A 148 -1.75 8.95 -8.80
CA LEU A 148 -1.57 9.61 -7.52
C LEU A 148 -2.73 9.27 -6.60
N ILE A 149 -2.43 8.74 -5.43
CA ILE A 149 -3.40 8.35 -4.41
C ILE A 149 -3.14 9.19 -3.16
N HIS A 150 -4.17 9.85 -2.64
CA HIS A 150 -4.15 10.56 -1.37
C HIS A 150 -5.18 9.93 -0.43
N VAL A 151 -4.73 9.53 0.76
CA VAL A 151 -5.59 8.94 1.79
C VAL A 151 -5.52 9.81 3.04
N VAL A 152 -6.68 10.13 3.60
CA VAL A 152 -6.81 10.68 4.96
C VAL A 152 -7.48 9.63 5.83
N HIS A 153 -6.85 9.32 6.97
CA HIS A 153 -7.26 8.26 7.87
C HIS A 153 -8.09 8.83 9.02
N SER A 154 -9.30 8.30 9.26
CA SER A 154 -10.08 8.66 10.45
C SER A 154 -9.68 7.90 11.72
N SER A 155 -9.12 6.70 11.56
CA SER A 155 -8.41 5.96 12.59
C SER A 155 -7.05 5.60 12.04
N PRO A 156 -5.95 6.05 12.66
CA PRO A 156 -4.64 5.75 12.12
C PRO A 156 -4.43 4.24 12.08
N PRO A 157 -3.91 3.67 10.99
CA PRO A 157 -3.44 2.29 11.01
C PRO A 157 -2.42 2.11 12.15
N TRP A 158 -2.34 0.90 12.70
CA TRP A 158 -1.42 0.57 13.80
C TRP A 158 -0.02 1.11 13.53
N LEU A 159 0.66 1.61 14.58
CA LEU A 159 2.02 2.18 14.51
C LEU A 159 2.93 1.34 13.60
N ALA A 160 3.65 2.01 12.69
CA ALA A 160 4.49 1.38 11.66
C ALA A 160 5.46 0.34 12.24
N ASP A 161 6.00 0.60 13.43
CA ASP A 161 6.97 -0.26 14.12
C ASP A 161 6.38 -1.60 14.60
N GLN A 162 5.06 -1.74 14.64
CA GLN A 162 4.39 -2.98 15.10
C GLN A 162 3.95 -3.91 13.97
N VAL A 163 3.98 -3.46 12.71
CA VAL A 163 3.47 -4.26 11.58
C VAL A 163 4.50 -5.30 11.14
N GLY A 164 5.80 -4.96 11.11
CA GLY A 164 6.87 -5.84 10.63
C GLY A 164 7.15 -7.09 11.48
N GLY A 165 7.03 -6.99 12.80
CA GLY A 165 7.48 -8.05 13.72
C GLY A 165 6.42 -9.12 14.07
N SER A 166 5.13 -8.83 13.88
CA SER A 166 4.04 -9.65 14.43
C SER A 166 3.75 -10.93 13.61
N PHE A 167 4.04 -10.89 12.30
CA PHE A 167 3.74 -11.99 11.37
C PHE A 167 4.89 -12.97 11.16
N LEU A 168 6.11 -12.62 11.58
CA LEU A 168 7.31 -13.46 11.45
C LEU A 168 7.61 -14.25 12.73
N VAL A 169 8.19 -15.43 12.56
CA VAL A 169 8.77 -16.24 13.63
C VAL A 169 10.20 -16.59 13.31
N ASP A 170 11.05 -16.53 14.33
CA ASP A 170 12.43 -16.95 14.23
C ASP A 170 12.52 -18.47 13.95
N THR A 171 13.37 -18.81 13.01
CA THR A 171 13.75 -20.17 12.63
C THR A 171 15.26 -20.34 12.84
N SER A 172 15.77 -21.56 12.65
CA SER A 172 17.21 -21.81 12.77
C SER A 172 18.09 -21.07 11.74
N THR A 173 17.49 -20.53 10.69
CA THR A 173 18.20 -19.95 9.52
C THR A 173 17.76 -18.54 9.16
N GLY A 174 16.81 -17.93 9.89
CA GLY A 174 16.20 -16.65 9.52
C GLY A 174 14.81 -16.51 10.11
N GLN A 175 13.95 -15.67 9.53
CA GLN A 175 12.56 -15.52 9.95
C GLN A 175 11.59 -16.03 8.90
N SER A 176 10.45 -16.56 9.33
CA SER A 176 9.40 -17.11 8.44
C SER A 176 8.03 -16.62 8.84
N SER A 177 7.12 -16.45 7.88
CA SER A 177 5.72 -16.11 8.19
C SER A 177 5.03 -17.20 9.03
N ARG A 178 4.24 -16.78 10.03
CA ARG A 178 3.48 -17.65 10.95
C ARG A 178 2.28 -18.30 10.27
N THR A 179 1.58 -17.52 9.47
CA THR A 179 0.33 -17.86 8.77
C THR A 179 0.17 -16.90 7.59
N GLY A 180 -0.21 -17.39 6.41
CA GLY A 180 -0.32 -16.54 5.20
C GLY A 180 0.93 -16.67 4.32
N PRO A 181 1.07 -15.81 3.28
CA PRO A 181 1.97 -16.07 2.16
C PRO A 181 3.35 -16.46 2.67
N ASN A 182 3.89 -17.55 2.13
CA ASN A 182 5.17 -18.06 2.59
C ASN A 182 6.21 -16.98 2.31
N LEU A 183 6.75 -16.43 3.38
CA LEU A 183 7.73 -15.36 3.37
C LEU A 183 8.87 -15.81 4.26
N PHE A 184 10.08 -15.68 3.74
CA PHE A 184 11.31 -16.05 4.43
C PHE A 184 12.30 -14.89 4.31
N THR A 185 12.85 -14.46 5.43
CA THR A 185 13.90 -13.45 5.48
C THR A 185 15.16 -14.01 6.14
N GLU A 186 16.33 -13.72 5.56
CA GLU A 186 17.61 -14.19 6.06
C GLU A 186 18.67 -13.10 5.90
N GLN A 187 19.39 -12.80 6.98
CA GLN A 187 20.55 -11.92 6.91
C GLN A 187 21.72 -12.69 6.27
N ILE A 188 22.08 -12.32 5.03
CA ILE A 188 23.19 -12.98 4.31
C ILE A 188 24.54 -12.37 4.71
N SER A 189 24.58 -11.05 4.94
CA SER A 189 25.76 -10.33 5.40
C SER A 189 25.37 -9.08 6.18
N GLU A 190 26.36 -8.39 6.77
CA GLU A 190 26.14 -7.11 7.42
C GLU A 190 25.49 -6.12 6.42
N GLY A 191 24.32 -5.59 6.79
CA GLY A 191 23.55 -4.67 5.95
C GLY A 191 22.85 -5.29 4.73
N VAL A 192 22.82 -6.61 4.56
CA VAL A 192 22.12 -7.26 3.43
C VAL A 192 21.18 -8.36 3.93
N GLU A 193 19.92 -8.23 3.59
CA GLU A 193 18.85 -9.15 3.94
C GLU A 193 18.24 -9.73 2.66
N LEU A 194 18.15 -11.05 2.58
CA LEU A 194 17.46 -11.75 1.51
C LEU A 194 16.01 -11.95 1.90
N VAL A 195 15.10 -11.52 1.02
CA VAL A 195 13.67 -11.76 1.14
C VAL A 195 13.22 -12.69 0.03
N ARG A 196 12.54 -13.77 0.43
CA ARG A 196 11.92 -14.74 -0.47
C ARG A 196 10.44 -14.87 -0.17
N ALA A 197 9.61 -14.84 -1.20
CA ALA A 197 8.17 -14.93 -1.00
C ALA A 197 7.41 -15.63 -2.13
N CYS A 198 6.21 -16.11 -1.80
CA CYS A 198 5.21 -16.54 -2.78
C CYS A 198 4.19 -15.44 -3.02
N LEU A 199 3.77 -15.26 -4.27
CA LEU A 199 2.59 -14.47 -4.59
C LEU A 199 1.33 -15.15 -4.04
N PRO A 200 0.31 -14.39 -3.60
CA PRO A 200 -0.98 -14.97 -3.28
C PRO A 200 -1.53 -15.78 -4.45
N ASP A 201 -2.11 -16.94 -4.18
CA ASP A 201 -2.69 -17.86 -5.19
C ASP A 201 -1.71 -18.39 -6.25
N SER A 202 -0.40 -18.28 -6.02
CA SER A 202 0.61 -18.91 -6.87
C SER A 202 0.60 -20.43 -6.74
N PHE A 203 0.34 -21.12 -7.85
CA PHE A 203 0.41 -22.58 -7.92
C PHE A 203 1.84 -23.11 -8.08
N THR A 204 2.77 -22.28 -8.54
CA THR A 204 4.15 -22.66 -8.83
C THR A 204 5.08 -22.49 -7.64
N CYS A 205 4.70 -21.68 -6.67
CA CYS A 205 5.48 -21.44 -5.46
C CYS A 205 5.17 -22.48 -4.38
N ASN A 206 6.22 -23.12 -3.85
CA ASN A 206 6.08 -24.12 -2.80
C ASN A 206 6.85 -23.76 -1.51
N ALA A 207 7.53 -22.61 -1.50
CA ALA A 207 8.28 -22.08 -0.36
C ALA A 207 9.34 -22.99 0.25
N VAL A 208 9.78 -23.98 -0.53
CA VAL A 208 10.83 -24.92 -0.15
C VAL A 208 11.91 -24.95 -1.22
N SER A 209 11.50 -25.02 -2.49
CA SER A 209 12.39 -25.08 -3.65
C SER A 209 12.02 -24.12 -4.78
N SER A 210 10.82 -23.56 -4.77
CA SER A 210 10.40 -22.52 -5.71
C SER A 210 9.78 -21.33 -4.97
N TRP A 211 10.25 -20.15 -5.37
CA TRP A 211 9.85 -18.84 -4.86
C TRP A 211 9.43 -17.99 -6.04
N ASP A 212 8.36 -17.20 -5.90
CA ASP A 212 8.00 -16.23 -6.94
C ASP A 212 8.87 -14.97 -6.82
N ILE A 213 9.21 -14.58 -5.60
CA ILE A 213 9.99 -13.37 -5.32
C ILE A 213 11.29 -13.79 -4.64
N GLU A 214 12.39 -13.24 -5.13
CA GLU A 214 13.70 -13.31 -4.50
C GLU A 214 14.40 -11.96 -4.67
N MET A 215 14.67 -11.29 -3.55
CA MET A 215 15.26 -9.95 -3.57
C MET A 215 16.22 -9.73 -2.41
N ASN A 216 17.25 -8.93 -2.65
CA ASN A 216 18.15 -8.42 -1.63
C ASN A 216 17.69 -7.02 -1.20
N VAL A 217 17.58 -6.82 0.10
CA VAL A 217 17.32 -5.55 0.76
C VAL A 217 18.66 -5.07 1.33
N ASN A 218 19.19 -4.00 0.75
CA ASN A 218 20.45 -3.41 1.16
C ASN A 218 20.19 -2.26 2.12
N ARG A 219 20.68 -2.40 3.35
CA ARG A 219 20.50 -1.45 4.46
C ARG A 219 21.81 -0.73 4.75
N GLY A 220 21.73 0.55 5.07
CA GLY A 220 22.92 1.37 5.25
C GLY A 220 22.63 2.77 5.76
N THR A 221 23.50 3.71 5.38
CA THR A 221 23.28 5.13 5.62
C THR A 221 22.56 5.70 4.42
N VAL A 222 21.38 6.29 4.64
CA VAL A 222 20.67 7.02 3.59
C VAL A 222 21.43 8.30 3.29
N GLY A 223 21.47 8.68 2.00
CA GLY A 223 22.06 9.93 1.55
C GLY A 223 21.31 11.16 2.06
N ASP A 224 21.76 12.35 1.63
CA ASP A 224 21.08 13.60 1.97
C ASP A 224 19.66 13.59 1.39
N SER A 225 18.68 14.04 2.19
CA SER A 225 17.30 14.17 1.75
C SER A 225 17.14 15.18 0.61
N ILE A 226 16.19 14.93 -0.26
CA ILE A 226 15.86 15.83 -1.38
C ILE A 226 14.62 16.65 -1.03
N ALA A 227 14.74 17.97 -1.06
CA ALA A 227 13.60 18.87 -0.90
C ALA A 227 12.66 18.77 -2.12
N VAL A 228 11.36 18.59 -1.86
CA VAL A 228 10.31 18.51 -2.89
C VAL A 228 9.16 19.46 -2.58
N ASP A 229 8.37 19.77 -3.61
CA ASP A 229 7.18 20.62 -3.46
C ASP A 229 6.13 19.96 -2.57
N ALA A 230 5.21 20.76 -2.04
CA ALA A 230 4.10 20.25 -1.24
C ALA A 230 3.21 19.34 -2.10
N PRO A 231 2.70 18.22 -1.54
CA PRO A 231 1.79 17.36 -2.27
C PRO A 231 0.49 18.10 -2.61
N PRO A 232 -0.20 17.71 -3.70
CA PRO A 232 -1.40 18.40 -4.13
C PRO A 232 -2.57 18.18 -3.18
N GLU A 233 -3.44 19.18 -3.15
CA GLU A 233 -4.61 19.23 -2.29
C GLU A 233 -5.90 19.05 -3.07
N ASN A 234 -6.94 18.69 -2.33
CA ASN A 234 -8.28 18.51 -2.85
C ASN A 234 -8.91 19.85 -3.27
N ILE A 235 -9.34 19.94 -4.52
CA ILE A 235 -10.11 21.05 -5.06
C ILE A 235 -11.56 20.62 -5.32
N GLU A 236 -12.51 21.48 -4.96
CA GLU A 236 -13.93 21.23 -5.21
C GLU A 236 -14.26 21.42 -6.69
N ILE A 237 -14.86 20.41 -7.30
CA ILE A 237 -15.29 20.38 -8.70
C ILE A 237 -16.81 20.34 -8.76
N SER A 238 -17.40 21.21 -9.58
CA SER A 238 -18.84 21.18 -9.88
C SER A 238 -19.13 20.26 -11.06
N ILE A 239 -20.12 19.38 -10.91
CA ILE A 239 -20.45 18.35 -11.90
C ILE A 239 -21.61 18.85 -12.79
N PRO A 240 -21.41 18.99 -14.11
CA PRO A 240 -22.48 19.33 -15.05
C PRO A 240 -23.63 18.30 -15.05
N GLU A 241 -24.85 18.77 -15.31
CA GLU A 241 -26.00 17.89 -15.54
C GLU A 241 -25.95 17.27 -16.94
N GLY A 242 -26.48 16.05 -17.09
CA GLY A 242 -26.68 15.39 -18.38
C GLY A 242 -25.41 14.76 -18.99
N LEU A 243 -24.44 14.41 -18.14
CA LEU A 243 -23.24 13.65 -18.52
C LEU A 243 -23.57 12.15 -18.68
N ASP A 244 -22.69 11.45 -19.41
CA ASP A 244 -22.69 9.99 -19.43
C ASP A 244 -22.22 9.44 -18.06
N VAL A 245 -22.61 8.20 -17.75
CA VAL A 245 -22.22 7.53 -16.50
C VAL A 245 -20.80 6.99 -16.66
N SER A 246 -19.89 7.44 -15.80
CA SER A 246 -18.50 6.97 -15.68
C SER A 246 -18.45 5.53 -15.20
N GLU A 247 -17.34 4.82 -15.43
CA GLU A 247 -17.05 3.57 -14.71
C GLU A 247 -16.63 3.86 -13.26
N SER A 248 -16.71 2.86 -12.37
CA SER A 248 -16.42 3.00 -10.94
C SER A 248 -14.93 3.17 -10.61
N GLY A 249 -14.06 3.22 -11.63
CA GLY A 249 -12.64 3.49 -11.51
C GLY A 249 -11.89 2.48 -10.66
N LEU A 250 -10.65 2.82 -10.31
CA LEU A 250 -9.76 1.95 -9.54
C LEU A 250 -10.36 1.58 -8.16
N ILE A 251 -10.92 2.56 -7.43
CA ILE A 251 -11.52 2.32 -6.11
C ILE A 251 -12.71 1.36 -6.23
N GLY A 252 -13.50 1.49 -7.29
CA GLY A 252 -14.65 0.62 -7.52
C GLY A 252 -14.30 -0.82 -7.88
N SER A 253 -13.05 -1.10 -8.28
CA SER A 253 -12.57 -2.47 -8.44
C SER A 253 -12.26 -3.17 -7.12
N TRP A 254 -12.09 -2.41 -6.03
CA TRP A 254 -11.67 -2.93 -4.72
C TRP A 254 -12.83 -3.33 -3.82
N PHE A 255 -14.02 -2.79 -4.07
CA PHE A 255 -15.18 -2.92 -3.20
C PHE A 255 -16.44 -3.25 -3.99
N ASP A 256 -17.35 -3.98 -3.35
CA ASP A 256 -18.69 -4.21 -3.90
C ASP A 256 -19.53 -2.94 -3.76
N LEU A 257 -19.61 -2.16 -4.84
CA LEU A 257 -20.29 -0.87 -4.88
C LEU A 257 -21.66 -0.96 -5.57
N THR A 258 -22.58 -0.10 -5.14
CA THR A 258 -23.91 0.05 -5.77
C THR A 258 -24.02 1.43 -6.41
N GLU A 259 -24.47 1.50 -7.66
CA GLU A 259 -24.71 2.78 -8.35
C GLU A 259 -25.76 3.62 -7.62
N SER A 260 -25.52 4.93 -7.54
CA SER A 260 -26.36 5.91 -6.85
C SER A 260 -26.55 7.17 -7.70
N ASP A 261 -27.43 8.05 -7.26
CA ASP A 261 -27.69 9.32 -7.94
C ASP A 261 -26.42 10.19 -7.96
N THR A 262 -26.09 10.75 -9.12
CA THR A 262 -24.95 11.64 -9.29
C THR A 262 -25.08 12.87 -8.40
N ILE A 263 -24.04 13.16 -7.62
CA ILE A 263 -23.96 14.36 -6.79
C ILE A 263 -23.62 15.60 -7.62
N ALA A 264 -23.92 16.80 -7.09
CA ALA A 264 -23.68 18.06 -7.81
C ALA A 264 -22.22 18.54 -7.74
N LYS A 265 -21.46 18.03 -6.77
CA LYS A 265 -20.09 18.45 -6.49
C LYS A 265 -19.28 17.28 -5.97
N SER A 266 -18.01 17.23 -6.35
CA SER A 266 -17.04 16.26 -5.84
C SER A 266 -15.69 16.96 -5.61
N SER A 267 -14.67 16.21 -5.23
CA SER A 267 -13.31 16.68 -5.02
C SER A 267 -12.35 15.98 -5.98
N CYS A 268 -11.26 16.64 -6.36
CA CYS A 268 -10.12 16.01 -7.04
C CYS A 268 -8.80 16.64 -6.60
N LEU A 269 -7.66 15.95 -6.71
CA LEU A 269 -6.34 16.53 -6.38
C LEU A 269 -5.79 17.46 -7.49
N GLN A 270 -6.47 17.52 -8.64
CA GLN A 270 -6.11 18.33 -9.79
C GLN A 270 -7.37 18.69 -10.57
N ASP A 271 -7.31 19.74 -11.37
CA ASP A 271 -8.38 20.08 -12.31
C ASP A 271 -8.49 18.99 -13.40
N PRO A 272 -9.63 18.28 -13.51
CA PRO A 272 -9.87 17.30 -14.57
C PRO A 272 -10.12 17.93 -15.95
N GLY A 273 -10.22 19.25 -16.03
CA GLY A 273 -10.62 19.97 -17.24
C GLY A 273 -12.10 19.76 -17.54
N ASP A 274 -12.44 19.65 -18.83
CA ASP A 274 -13.84 19.44 -19.23
C ASP A 274 -14.30 18.02 -18.85
N ILE A 275 -15.32 17.93 -17.99
CA ILE A 275 -15.88 16.66 -17.53
C ILE A 275 -16.76 16.06 -18.65
N VAL A 276 -16.45 14.83 -19.06
CA VAL A 276 -17.16 14.11 -20.12
C VAL A 276 -18.12 13.05 -19.58
N ALA A 277 -17.77 12.42 -18.46
CA ALA A 277 -18.62 11.46 -17.76
C ALA A 277 -18.45 11.61 -16.24
N ALA A 278 -19.50 11.27 -15.50
CA ALA A 278 -19.49 11.27 -14.05
C ALA A 278 -20.37 10.14 -13.52
N GLY A 279 -19.92 9.50 -12.45
CA GLY A 279 -20.68 8.44 -11.79
C GLY A 279 -20.55 8.54 -10.28
N THR A 280 -21.56 8.05 -9.57
CA THR A 280 -21.58 8.00 -8.12
C THR A 280 -22.00 6.62 -7.66
N TRP A 281 -21.29 6.09 -6.68
CA TRP A 281 -21.55 4.78 -6.11
C TRP A 281 -21.52 4.83 -4.59
N THR A 282 -22.30 3.97 -3.95
CA THR A 282 -22.36 3.83 -2.50
C THR A 282 -21.78 2.50 -2.05
N LEU A 283 -21.16 2.55 -0.88
CA LEU A 283 -20.73 1.40 -0.11
C LEU A 283 -21.58 1.34 1.18
N ASP A 284 -22.44 0.34 1.32
CA ASP A 284 -23.44 0.25 2.39
C ASP A 284 -22.89 -0.37 3.71
N GLY A 285 -21.59 -0.64 3.80
CA GLY A 285 -20.95 -1.28 4.96
C GLY A 285 -19.46 -0.95 5.05
N SER A 286 -18.76 -1.56 6.01
CA SER A 286 -17.29 -1.44 6.06
C SER A 286 -16.61 -2.48 5.18
N GLY A 287 -15.60 -2.04 4.45
CA GLY A 287 -14.70 -2.87 3.66
C GLY A 287 -13.25 -2.54 4.00
N SER A 288 -12.40 -3.55 4.11
CA SER A 288 -10.96 -3.34 4.13
C SER A 288 -10.35 -3.89 2.86
N ALA A 289 -9.53 -3.08 2.21
CA ALA A 289 -8.73 -3.48 1.07
C ALA A 289 -7.27 -3.15 1.36
N ILE A 290 -6.41 -4.17 1.37
CA ILE A 290 -4.98 -3.95 1.44
C ILE A 290 -4.51 -3.76 -0.01
N LEU A 291 -4.04 -2.55 -0.35
CA LEU A 291 -3.59 -2.19 -1.71
C LEU A 291 -2.19 -2.68 -2.01
N SER A 292 -1.90 -3.90 -1.59
CA SER A 292 -0.76 -4.65 -2.08
C SER A 292 -0.91 -6.12 -1.64
N PRO A 293 -1.09 -7.09 -2.56
CA PRO A 293 -0.86 -8.50 -2.25
C PRO A 293 0.59 -8.76 -1.77
N LEU A 294 1.48 -7.78 -1.98
CA LEU A 294 2.87 -7.76 -1.53
C LEU A 294 3.07 -6.98 -0.23
N SER A 295 2.01 -6.52 0.44
CA SER A 295 2.10 -5.70 1.67
C SER A 295 2.97 -6.34 2.74
N SER A 296 2.85 -7.65 2.97
CA SER A 296 3.72 -8.37 3.92
C SER A 296 5.18 -8.42 3.47
N ILE A 297 5.43 -8.44 2.17
CA ILE A 297 6.77 -8.51 1.56
C ILE A 297 7.43 -7.13 1.62
N LEU A 298 6.72 -6.09 1.20
CA LEU A 298 7.14 -4.70 1.30
C LEU A 298 7.35 -4.30 2.76
N SER A 299 6.41 -4.64 3.65
CA SER A 299 6.57 -4.39 5.09
C SER A 299 7.76 -5.14 5.68
N SER A 300 8.03 -6.38 5.27
CA SER A 300 9.24 -7.10 5.72
C SER A 300 10.52 -6.46 5.23
N ALA A 301 10.46 -5.79 4.08
CA ALA A 301 11.55 -4.99 3.55
C ALA A 301 11.55 -3.55 4.09
N ASP A 302 10.72 -3.19 5.07
CA ASP A 302 10.59 -1.82 5.60
C ASP A 302 10.29 -0.76 4.51
N LEU A 303 9.49 -1.18 3.51
CA LEU A 303 9.03 -0.33 2.42
C LEU A 303 7.60 0.17 2.66
N PRO A 304 7.24 1.32 2.08
CA PRO A 304 5.88 1.84 2.11
C PRO A 304 4.82 0.80 1.73
N VAL A 305 3.77 0.72 2.53
CA VAL A 305 2.59 -0.12 2.25
C VAL A 305 1.35 0.74 2.39
N LEU A 306 0.58 0.83 1.31
CA LEU A 306 -0.72 1.47 1.35
C LEU A 306 -1.78 0.50 1.92
N GLN A 307 -2.29 0.80 3.10
CA GLN A 307 -3.37 0.05 3.73
C GLN A 307 -4.62 0.92 3.81
N ILE A 308 -5.72 0.43 3.25
CA ILE A 308 -6.96 1.20 3.19
C ILE A 308 -8.07 0.46 3.92
N GLN A 309 -8.72 1.19 4.82
CA GLN A 309 -9.97 0.76 5.43
C GLN A 309 -11.05 1.79 5.10
N LEU A 310 -12.14 1.32 4.50
CA LEU A 310 -13.31 2.12 4.18
C LEU A 310 -14.50 1.73 5.04
N ASP A 311 -15.22 2.75 5.49
CA ASP A 311 -16.51 2.57 6.15
C ASP A 311 -17.65 2.69 5.10
N ALA A 312 -18.88 2.90 5.54
CA ALA A 312 -19.94 3.26 4.61
C ALA A 312 -19.68 4.67 4.05
N GLY A 313 -19.93 4.86 2.76
CA GLY A 313 -19.57 6.10 2.09
C GLY A 313 -19.95 6.17 0.63
N THR A 314 -19.55 7.28 0.01
CA THR A 314 -19.84 7.59 -1.39
C THR A 314 -18.55 7.72 -2.18
N LEU A 315 -18.43 6.97 -3.27
CA LEU A 315 -17.43 7.14 -4.31
C LEU A 315 -18.01 7.99 -5.43
N THR A 316 -17.28 8.99 -5.90
CA THR A 316 -17.59 9.71 -7.13
C THR A 316 -16.40 9.64 -8.07
N VAL A 317 -16.66 9.30 -9.33
CA VAL A 317 -15.64 9.26 -10.40
C VAL A 317 -16.00 10.29 -11.44
N LEU A 318 -15.02 11.10 -11.82
CA LEU A 318 -15.12 12.14 -12.84
C LEU A 318 -14.11 11.79 -13.94
N GLU A 319 -14.61 11.50 -15.14
CA GLU A 319 -13.77 11.36 -16.32
C GLU A 319 -13.63 12.74 -16.96
N GLY A 320 -12.42 13.31 -16.83
CA GLY A 320 -12.07 14.59 -17.40
C GLY A 320 -11.34 14.47 -18.73
N SER A 321 -11.23 15.59 -19.44
CA SER A 321 -10.41 15.69 -20.64
C SER A 321 -8.90 15.51 -20.39
N SER A 322 -8.42 15.73 -19.16
CA SER A 322 -7.00 15.64 -18.82
C SER A 322 -6.65 14.49 -17.89
N VAL A 323 -7.52 14.18 -16.92
CA VAL A 323 -7.31 13.11 -15.93
C VAL A 323 -8.65 12.53 -15.51
N THR A 324 -8.62 11.29 -15.01
CA THR A 324 -9.75 10.69 -14.29
C THR A 324 -9.55 10.88 -12.79
N CYS A 325 -10.56 11.43 -12.12
CA CYS A 325 -10.55 11.70 -10.69
C CYS A 325 -11.53 10.76 -9.98
N SER A 326 -11.06 9.95 -9.05
CA SER A 326 -11.92 9.17 -8.14
C SER A 326 -11.82 9.75 -6.74
N HIS A 327 -12.95 10.06 -6.11
CA HIS A 327 -12.99 10.58 -4.75
C HIS A 327 -14.01 9.81 -3.92
N TYR A 328 -13.53 9.15 -2.88
CA TYR A 328 -14.34 8.47 -1.88
C TYR A 328 -14.38 9.30 -0.59
N SER A 329 -15.57 9.48 -0.03
CA SER A 329 -15.79 10.09 1.29
C SER A 329 -16.68 9.19 2.14
N ALA A 330 -16.22 8.90 3.36
CA ALA A 330 -17.04 8.24 4.37
C ALA A 330 -18.16 9.17 4.88
N GLU A 331 -19.28 8.60 5.33
CA GLU A 331 -20.43 9.39 5.81
C GLU A 331 -20.23 10.01 7.20
N ASP A 332 -19.67 9.23 8.14
CA ASP A 332 -19.60 9.57 9.57
C ASP A 332 -18.17 9.81 10.07
N THR A 333 -17.19 9.85 9.18
CA THR A 333 -15.78 10.02 9.54
C THR A 333 -15.07 10.99 8.60
N ILE A 334 -13.86 11.41 8.97
CA ILE A 334 -13.00 12.25 8.11
C ILE A 334 -12.29 11.43 7.02
N SER A 335 -12.50 10.12 6.96
CA SER A 335 -11.80 9.26 6.02
C SER A 335 -12.18 9.60 4.59
N ARG A 336 -11.16 9.88 3.78
CA ARG A 336 -11.31 10.15 2.35
C ARG A 336 -10.18 9.53 1.56
N ILE A 337 -10.48 9.12 0.35
CA ILE A 337 -9.48 8.67 -0.64
C ILE A 337 -9.70 9.49 -1.89
N SER A 338 -8.62 10.00 -2.45
CA SER A 338 -8.63 10.65 -3.76
C SER A 338 -7.60 9.97 -4.65
N VAL A 339 -7.99 9.57 -5.86
CA VAL A 339 -7.12 8.95 -6.86
C VAL A 339 -7.18 9.78 -8.12
N ILE A 340 -6.02 10.04 -8.72
CA ILE A 340 -5.88 10.60 -10.07
C ILE A 340 -5.19 9.58 -10.95
N GLU A 341 -5.75 9.40 -12.15
CA GLU A 341 -5.21 8.55 -13.20
C GLU A 341 -4.99 9.41 -14.46
N TYR A 342 -3.79 9.30 -15.07
CA TYR A 342 -3.37 10.04 -16.26
C TYR A 342 -3.39 9.18 -17.52
#